data_AF-A0A3P6QLR6-F1
#
_entry.id   AF-A0A3P6QLR6-F1
#
_cell.length_a   1.000
_cell.length_b   1.000
_cell.length_c   1.000
_cell.angle_alpha   90.00
_cell.angle_beta   90.00
_cell.angle_gamma   90.00
#
_symmetry.space_group_name_H-M   'P 1'
#
loop_
_entity.id
_entity.type
_entity.pdbx_description
1 polymer ?
#
loop_
_entity_poly.entity_id
_entity_poly.type
_entity_poly.pdbx_seq_one_letter_code
_entity_poly.pdbx_strand_id
1 'polypeptide(L)'
;MILNFGPQHPAAHGVLRLVLKLEGEVVIKAIPHIGLLHRATEKLIEYKTYTQLRAWDGFEHVENRKCMECGPPRKPCFSHQNFQAVPYFDRLDYVSMMCNEQGFALAVEKLLGIEIPPRAKYIRTMFAELTRLQNHIMGITTHALDVGAMTPFFWMFEEREKLFEFQERVSGARMHVNYIRPGGVAWDLPLGLMDDIYDWAVKVKHLEHNICIADEEMVEP
;
A
#
# COMPACT_ATOMS: atom_id res chain seq x y z
N MET A 1 -0.41 17.29 36.55
CA MET A 1 -1.74 17.18 35.92
C MET A 1 -1.83 15.89 35.11
N ILE A 2 -3.01 15.28 34.97
CA ILE A 2 -3.23 14.16 34.05
C ILE A 2 -4.09 14.67 32.89
N LEU A 3 -3.60 14.56 31.65
CA LEU A 3 -4.30 14.97 30.44
C LEU A 3 -4.65 13.72 29.62
N ASN A 4 -5.91 13.62 29.20
CA ASN A 4 -6.37 12.56 28.31
C ASN A 4 -6.42 13.09 26.89
N PHE A 5 -5.50 12.61 26.04
CA PHE A 5 -5.58 12.79 24.60
C PHE A 5 -6.54 11.74 24.04
N GLY A 6 -7.71 12.20 23.61
CA GLY A 6 -8.82 11.35 23.18
C GLY A 6 -8.59 10.69 21.82
N PRO A 7 -9.29 9.57 21.54
CA PRO A 7 -9.14 8.81 20.30
C PRO A 7 -9.59 9.55 19.03
N GLN A 8 -10.33 10.65 19.17
CA GLN A 8 -10.88 11.44 18.05
C GLN A 8 -10.00 12.65 17.69
N HIS A 9 -8.84 12.81 18.34
CA HIS A 9 -8.00 13.97 18.11
C HIS A 9 -7.39 13.94 16.69
N PRO A 10 -7.39 15.05 15.92
CA PRO A 10 -6.86 15.08 14.55
C PRO A 10 -5.42 14.56 14.43
N ALA A 11 -4.53 14.99 15.33
CA ALA A 11 -3.13 14.55 15.37
C ALA A 11 -2.90 13.08 15.81
N ALA A 12 -3.96 12.31 16.06
CA ALA A 12 -3.85 10.89 16.38
C ALA A 12 -3.65 10.01 15.12
N HIS A 13 -3.88 10.55 13.92
CA HIS A 13 -3.82 9.84 12.62
C HIS A 13 -4.48 8.46 12.64
N GLY A 14 -5.70 8.41 13.16
CA GLY A 14 -6.43 7.18 13.40
C GLY A 14 -7.08 7.20 14.77
N VAL A 15 -6.97 6.10 15.50
CA VAL A 15 -7.64 5.93 16.79
C VAL A 15 -6.60 5.57 17.85
N LEU A 16 -6.06 6.59 18.53
CA LEU A 16 -5.07 6.43 19.59
C LEU A 16 -5.50 7.21 20.82
N ARG A 17 -5.48 6.56 21.98
CA ARG A 17 -5.70 7.21 23.28
C ARG A 17 -4.38 7.29 24.04
N LEU A 18 -3.96 8.50 24.39
CA LEU A 18 -2.76 8.73 25.21
C LEU A 18 -3.16 9.34 26.55
N VAL A 19 -2.77 8.70 27.65
CA VAL A 19 -2.89 9.26 29.00
C VAL A 19 -1.54 9.86 29.37
N LEU A 20 -1.48 11.19 29.46
CA LEU A 20 -0.25 11.93 29.72
C LEU A 20 -0.24 12.43 31.16
N LYS A 21 0.85 12.18 31.89
CA LYS A 21 1.14 12.82 33.18
C LYS A 21 2.11 13.97 32.93
N LEU A 22 1.66 15.19 33.18
CA LEU A 22 2.35 16.44 32.90
C LEU A 22 2.77 17.14 34.19
N GLU A 23 3.96 17.71 34.19
CA GLU A 23 4.44 18.72 35.15
C GLU A 23 4.65 20.02 34.37
N GLY A 24 3.67 20.93 34.45
CA GLY A 24 3.62 22.08 33.55
C GLY A 24 3.50 21.65 32.09
N GLU A 25 4.48 22.04 31.28
CA GLU A 25 4.59 21.69 29.85
C GLU A 25 5.39 20.39 29.60
N VAL A 26 6.08 19.86 30.61
CA VAL A 26 6.96 18.70 30.46
C VAL A 26 6.16 17.40 30.66
N VAL A 27 6.30 16.48 29.71
CA VAL A 27 5.74 15.13 29.80
C VAL A 27 6.64 14.24 30.65
N ILE A 28 6.15 13.80 31.81
CA ILE A 28 6.88 12.87 32.69
C ILE A 28 6.63 11.43 32.28
N LYS A 29 5.37 11.14 31.90
CA LYS A 29 4.93 9.80 31.55
C LYS A 29 3.82 9.87 30.52
N ALA A 30 3.96 9.06 29.47
CA ALA A 30 2.91 8.82 28.48
C ALA A 30 2.53 7.34 28.52
N ILE A 31 1.23 7.05 28.65
CA ILE A 31 0.69 5.69 28.58
C ILE A 31 -0.18 5.60 27.32
N PRO A 32 0.29 4.95 26.25
CA PRO A 32 -0.51 4.68 25.07
C PRO A 32 -1.45 3.51 25.31
N HIS A 33 -2.75 3.74 25.17
CA HIS A 33 -3.75 2.69 25.07
C HIS A 33 -3.96 2.35 23.60
N ILE A 34 -3.41 1.21 23.20
CA ILE A 34 -3.50 0.65 21.84
C ILE A 34 -4.61 -0.42 21.82
N GLY A 35 -5.09 -0.79 20.64
CA GLY A 35 -6.04 -1.89 20.45
C GLY A 35 -7.46 -1.45 20.09
N LEU A 36 -7.72 -0.15 19.95
CA LEU A 36 -9.01 0.38 19.49
C LEU A 36 -9.36 -0.06 18.05
N LEU A 37 -8.34 -0.38 17.26
CA LEU A 37 -8.47 -0.93 15.90
C LEU A 37 -8.10 -2.43 15.84
N HIS A 38 -8.01 -3.13 16.98
CA HIS A 38 -7.72 -4.56 16.97
C HIS A 38 -8.90 -5.34 16.38
N ARG A 39 -8.65 -6.04 15.28
CA ARG A 39 -9.67 -6.86 14.57
C ARG A 39 -9.39 -8.36 14.61
N ALA A 40 -8.47 -8.80 15.47
CA ALA A 40 -8.04 -10.21 15.57
C ALA A 40 -7.75 -10.84 14.19
N THR A 41 -7.04 -10.09 13.33
CA THR A 41 -6.75 -10.50 11.95
C THR A 41 -6.01 -11.84 11.89
N GLU A 42 -5.06 -12.07 12.79
CA GLU A 42 -4.34 -13.34 12.93
C GLU A 42 -5.28 -14.52 13.18
N LYS A 43 -6.25 -14.36 14.08
CA LYS A 43 -7.25 -15.40 14.37
C LYS A 43 -8.13 -15.71 13.17
N LEU A 44 -8.49 -14.69 12.39
CA LEU A 44 -9.26 -14.87 11.16
C LEU A 44 -8.45 -15.57 10.06
N ILE A 45 -7.13 -15.36 10.03
CA ILE A 45 -6.23 -15.99 9.07
C ILE A 45 -6.12 -17.50 9.33
N GLU A 46 -6.18 -17.95 10.59
CA GLU A 46 -6.14 -19.39 10.94
C GLU A 46 -7.26 -20.22 10.27
N TYR A 47 -8.43 -19.63 10.08
CA TYR A 47 -9.58 -20.30 9.44
C TYR A 47 -9.63 -20.13 7.93
N LYS A 48 -8.61 -19.51 7.33
CA LYS A 48 -8.57 -19.17 5.89
C LYS A 48 -7.41 -19.83 5.20
N THR A 49 -7.60 -20.08 3.90
CA THR A 49 -6.54 -20.68 3.08
C THR A 49 -5.58 -19.61 2.59
N TYR A 50 -4.30 -19.97 2.42
CA TYR A 50 -3.26 -19.11 1.85
C TYR A 50 -3.59 -18.64 0.42
N THR A 51 -4.53 -19.30 -0.25
CA THR A 51 -4.94 -19.10 -1.65
C THR A 51 -3.87 -19.47 -2.67
N GLN A 52 -4.00 -20.73 -3.10
CA GLN A 52 -3.84 -21.28 -4.44
C GLN A 52 -2.86 -20.56 -5.38
N LEU A 53 -1.65 -21.13 -5.44
CA LEU A 53 -0.71 -21.05 -6.55
C LEU A 53 -1.47 -21.21 -7.88
N ARG A 54 -1.83 -20.10 -8.53
CA ARG A 54 -1.70 -20.11 -9.99
C ARG A 54 -0.22 -19.92 -10.20
N ALA A 55 0.48 -21.02 -10.48
CA ALA A 55 1.76 -20.91 -11.14
C ALA A 55 1.57 -19.91 -12.27
N TRP A 56 2.48 -18.94 -12.33
CA TRP A 56 2.64 -18.10 -13.50
C TRP A 56 3.10 -19.04 -14.61
N ASP A 57 2.17 -19.85 -15.14
CA ASP A 57 2.36 -20.58 -16.36
C ASP A 57 2.55 -19.46 -17.38
N GLY A 58 3.80 -19.32 -17.85
CA GLY A 58 4.12 -18.41 -18.94
C GLY A 58 3.12 -18.57 -20.07
N PHE A 59 3.09 -17.59 -20.97
CA PHE A 59 2.10 -17.38 -22.03
C PHE A 59 1.78 -18.57 -22.99
N GLU A 60 2.16 -19.80 -22.70
CA GLU A 60 1.78 -21.03 -23.39
C GLU A 60 0.80 -21.86 -22.52
N HIS A 61 -0.43 -22.02 -23.01
CA HIS A 61 -1.60 -22.69 -22.39
C HIS A 61 -2.55 -21.84 -21.55
N VAL A 62 -2.98 -20.70 -22.11
CA VAL A 62 -4.29 -20.09 -21.78
C VAL A 62 -5.39 -20.64 -22.71
N GLU A 63 -5.42 -21.95 -22.90
CA GLU A 63 -6.59 -22.64 -23.45
C GLU A 63 -6.92 -23.83 -22.54
N ASN A 64 -8.12 -23.80 -21.95
CA ASN A 64 -8.77 -24.90 -21.24
C ASN A 64 -8.39 -25.24 -19.80
N ARG A 65 -8.44 -24.25 -18.90
CA ARG A 65 -9.05 -24.49 -17.57
C ARG A 65 -10.32 -23.66 -17.43
N LYS A 66 -11.37 -24.10 -18.13
CA LYS A 66 -12.74 -23.64 -17.91
C LYS A 66 -13.12 -23.93 -16.45
N CYS A 67 -13.45 -22.90 -15.69
CA CYS A 67 -14.43 -23.08 -14.61
C CYS A 67 -15.74 -23.49 -15.29
N MET A 68 -16.19 -24.73 -15.11
CA MET A 68 -17.34 -25.28 -15.85
C MET A 68 -18.68 -24.56 -15.61
N GLU A 69 -18.73 -23.58 -14.71
CA GLU A 69 -19.97 -22.86 -14.37
C GLU A 69 -20.06 -21.42 -14.89
N CYS A 70 -18.96 -20.84 -15.36
CA CYS A 70 -18.95 -19.44 -15.82
C CYS A 70 -18.48 -19.35 -17.26
N GLY A 71 -19.36 -18.82 -18.13
CA GLY A 71 -19.09 -18.53 -19.53
C GLY A 71 -17.96 -17.50 -19.75
N PRO A 72 -17.77 -17.04 -21.00
CA PRO A 72 -16.58 -16.31 -21.45
C PRO A 72 -16.28 -15.04 -20.63
N PRO A 73 -15.00 -14.60 -20.56
CA PRO A 73 -14.48 -13.81 -19.45
C PRO A 73 -15.05 -12.39 -19.47
N ARG A 74 -16.06 -12.14 -18.64
CA ARG A 74 -16.38 -10.80 -18.15
C ARG A 74 -16.20 -10.82 -16.64
N LYS A 75 -14.96 -10.52 -16.23
CA LYS A 75 -14.48 -10.47 -14.84
C LYS A 75 -14.45 -11.85 -14.16
N PRO A 76 -13.40 -12.18 -13.37
CA PRO A 76 -13.44 -13.37 -12.54
C PRO A 76 -14.63 -13.27 -11.58
N CYS A 77 -15.38 -14.37 -11.44
CA CYS A 77 -16.49 -14.46 -10.50
C CYS A 77 -16.02 -14.03 -9.09
N PHE A 78 -16.57 -12.91 -8.62
CA PHE A 78 -16.25 -12.32 -7.31
C PHE A 78 -16.61 -13.24 -6.12
N SER A 79 -17.35 -14.33 -6.37
CA SER A 79 -17.84 -15.29 -5.37
C SER A 79 -16.78 -16.22 -4.79
N HIS A 80 -15.64 -16.43 -5.46
CA HIS A 80 -14.54 -17.28 -4.95
C HIS A 80 -13.48 -16.51 -4.12
N GLN A 81 -13.66 -15.21 -3.87
CA GLN A 81 -12.67 -14.36 -3.21
C GLN A 81 -12.71 -14.45 -1.67
N ASN A 82 -13.73 -15.10 -1.08
CA ASN A 82 -14.00 -15.05 0.36
C ASN A 82 -13.16 -16.02 1.24
N PHE A 83 -12.42 -16.97 0.65
CA PHE A 83 -11.62 -17.97 1.38
C PHE A 83 -10.12 -17.69 1.39
N GLN A 84 -9.71 -16.42 1.25
CA GLN A 84 -8.32 -16.03 1.01
C GLN A 84 -7.69 -15.28 2.19
N ALA A 85 -6.47 -15.64 2.58
CA ALA A 85 -5.69 -14.99 3.62
C ALA A 85 -4.92 -13.74 3.13
N VAL A 86 -4.53 -13.71 1.85
CA VAL A 86 -3.73 -12.61 1.25
C VAL A 86 -4.34 -11.22 1.50
N PRO A 87 -5.66 -10.97 1.28
CA PRO A 87 -6.25 -9.63 1.44
C PRO A 87 -6.29 -9.09 2.87
N TYR A 88 -5.83 -9.85 3.87
CA TYR A 88 -5.66 -9.32 5.23
C TYR A 88 -4.37 -8.53 5.35
N PHE A 89 -3.32 -8.88 4.61
CA PHE A 89 -2.02 -8.21 4.69
C PHE A 89 -2.07 -6.79 4.09
N ASP A 90 -2.86 -6.56 3.04
CA ASP A 90 -3.10 -5.23 2.44
C ASP A 90 -3.81 -4.27 3.40
N ARG A 91 -4.42 -4.81 4.46
CA ARG A 91 -5.22 -4.07 5.45
C ARG A 91 -4.50 -3.88 6.79
N LEU A 92 -3.30 -4.44 6.96
CA LEU A 92 -2.49 -4.22 8.16
C LEU A 92 -1.86 -2.83 8.13
N ASP A 93 -0.94 -2.61 7.20
CA ASP A 93 -0.52 -1.26 6.80
C ASP A 93 -1.28 -0.90 5.52
N TYR A 94 -2.31 -0.07 5.66
CA TYR A 94 -3.18 0.36 4.58
C TYR A 94 -2.55 1.43 3.67
N VAL A 95 -1.34 1.90 3.99
CA VAL A 95 -0.58 2.82 3.15
C VAL A 95 0.39 2.05 2.26
N SER A 96 1.06 1.01 2.79
CA SER A 96 2.01 0.17 2.05
C SER A 96 1.51 -1.24 1.72
N MET A 97 0.40 -1.28 1.00
CA MET A 97 -0.35 -2.49 0.60
C MET A 97 0.52 -3.56 -0.10
N MET A 98 1.21 -3.23 -1.21
CA MET A 98 2.01 -4.22 -1.96
C MET A 98 3.23 -4.72 -1.18
N CYS A 99 3.83 -3.90 -0.31
CA CYS A 99 4.96 -4.32 0.52
C CYS A 99 4.53 -5.39 1.54
N ASN A 100 3.32 -5.28 2.11
CA ASN A 100 2.79 -6.27 3.03
C ASN A 100 2.46 -7.58 2.31
N GLU A 101 1.82 -7.50 1.13
CA GLU A 101 1.57 -8.65 0.27
C GLU A 101 2.87 -9.38 -0.09
N GLN A 102 3.91 -8.63 -0.44
CA GLN A 102 5.23 -9.16 -0.76
C GLN A 102 5.88 -9.84 0.44
N GLY A 103 5.80 -9.25 1.64
CA GLY A 103 6.31 -9.86 2.88
C GLY A 103 5.67 -11.22 3.15
N PHE A 104 4.35 -11.32 2.97
CA PHE A 104 3.63 -12.58 3.10
C PHE A 104 3.97 -13.59 1.99
N ALA A 105 4.02 -13.15 0.73
CA ALA A 105 4.33 -14.00 -0.41
C ALA A 105 5.74 -14.61 -0.28
N LEU A 106 6.74 -13.82 0.11
CA LEU A 106 8.11 -14.30 0.32
C LEU A 106 8.20 -15.33 1.45
N ALA A 107 7.43 -15.15 2.53
CA ALA A 107 7.37 -16.13 3.61
C ALA A 107 6.82 -17.48 3.13
N VAL A 108 5.72 -17.46 2.36
CA VAL A 108 5.11 -18.66 1.79
C VAL A 108 6.02 -19.32 0.74
N GLU A 109 6.66 -18.53 -0.12
CA GLU A 109 7.59 -19.01 -1.16
C GLU A 109 8.81 -19.68 -0.54
N LYS A 110 9.34 -19.13 0.55
CA LYS A 110 10.45 -19.72 1.32
C LYS A 110 10.06 -21.06 1.97
N LEU A 111 8.83 -21.18 2.46
CA LEU A 111 8.31 -22.44 3.03
C LEU A 111 8.12 -23.52 1.95
N LEU A 112 7.74 -23.12 0.74
CA LEU A 112 7.52 -24.04 -0.38
C LEU A 112 8.80 -24.34 -1.19
N GLY A 113 9.87 -23.55 -1.02
CA GLY A 113 11.11 -23.70 -1.76
C GLY A 113 10.97 -23.39 -3.26
N ILE A 114 10.07 -22.49 -3.64
CA ILE A 114 9.79 -22.15 -5.04
C ILE A 114 10.59 -20.90 -5.45
N GLU A 115 11.18 -20.93 -6.64
CA GLU A 115 11.75 -19.75 -7.26
C GLU A 115 10.76 -19.08 -8.22
N ILE A 116 10.60 -17.77 -8.07
CA ILE A 116 9.72 -16.94 -8.90
C ILE A 116 10.43 -16.62 -10.23
N PRO A 117 9.71 -16.53 -11.37
CA PRO A 117 10.29 -16.10 -12.63
C PRO A 117 10.93 -14.68 -12.54
N PRO A 118 12.01 -14.41 -13.28
CA PRO A 118 12.75 -13.14 -13.18
C PRO A 118 11.89 -11.92 -13.48
N ARG A 119 10.98 -12.02 -14.46
CA ARG A 119 10.03 -10.93 -14.80
C ARG A 119 9.16 -10.51 -13.61
N ALA A 120 8.63 -11.48 -12.87
CA ALA A 120 7.80 -11.20 -11.70
C ALA A 120 8.61 -10.60 -10.54
N LYS A 121 9.90 -10.94 -10.40
CA LYS A 121 10.80 -10.27 -9.44
C LYS A 121 10.95 -8.78 -9.75
N TYR A 122 11.18 -8.42 -11.01
CA TYR A 122 11.30 -7.01 -11.44
C TYR A 122 10.00 -6.22 -11.24
N ILE A 123 8.85 -6.81 -11.58
CA ILE A 123 7.55 -6.18 -11.36
C ILE A 123 7.32 -5.91 -9.87
N ARG A 124 7.58 -6.90 -9.00
CA ARG A 124 7.47 -6.74 -7.55
C ARG A 124 8.38 -5.64 -7.02
N THR A 125 9.64 -5.60 -7.42
CA THR A 125 10.57 -4.55 -6.98
C THR A 125 10.14 -3.17 -7.44
N MET A 126 9.67 -3.04 -8.68
CA MET A 126 9.19 -1.75 -9.20
C MET A 126 7.99 -1.24 -8.39
N PHE A 127 6.98 -2.09 -8.16
CA PHE A 127 5.81 -1.69 -7.36
C PHE A 127 6.14 -1.49 -5.88
N ALA A 128 7.08 -2.23 -5.31
CA ALA A 128 7.53 -2.02 -3.94
C ALA A 128 8.13 -0.61 -3.76
N GLU A 129 8.92 -0.15 -4.74
CA GLU A 129 9.48 1.20 -4.70
C GLU A 129 8.43 2.29 -4.95
N LEU A 130 7.46 2.07 -5.85
CA LEU A 130 6.32 2.99 -6.00
C LEU A 130 5.49 3.10 -4.71
N THR A 131 5.22 1.97 -4.05
CA THR A 131 4.53 1.93 -2.76
C THR A 131 5.37 2.55 -1.64
N ARG A 132 6.71 2.44 -1.70
CA ARG A 132 7.61 3.15 -0.78
C ARG A 132 7.50 4.67 -0.92
N LEU A 133 7.53 5.19 -2.16
CA LEU A 133 7.32 6.61 -2.44
C LEU A 133 5.97 7.07 -1.92
N GLN A 134 4.92 6.31 -2.18
CA GLN A 134 3.57 6.56 -1.68
C GLN A 134 3.51 6.63 -0.14
N ASN A 135 4.24 5.76 0.56
CA ASN A 135 4.30 5.75 2.02
C ASN A 135 5.07 6.97 2.56
N HIS A 136 6.20 7.33 1.95
CA HIS A 136 6.93 8.53 2.33
C HIS A 136 6.12 9.81 2.09
N ILE A 137 5.42 9.92 0.95
CA ILE A 137 4.53 11.05 0.67
C ILE A 137 3.50 11.17 1.79
N MET A 138 2.80 10.08 2.13
CA MET A 138 1.82 10.10 3.21
C MET A 138 2.47 10.51 4.54
N GLY A 139 3.56 9.85 4.94
CA GLY A 139 4.21 10.10 6.23
C GLY A 139 4.75 11.51 6.41
N ILE A 140 5.37 12.08 5.37
CA ILE A 140 5.93 13.44 5.43
C ILE A 140 4.82 14.48 5.44
N THR A 141 3.80 14.32 4.58
CA THR A 141 2.73 15.31 4.44
C THR A 141 1.78 15.33 5.62
N THR A 142 1.45 14.18 6.22
CA THR A 142 0.63 14.13 7.44
C THR A 142 1.39 14.67 8.63
N HIS A 143 2.70 14.42 8.71
CA HIS A 143 3.53 15.03 9.74
C HIS A 143 3.61 16.55 9.59
N ALA A 144 3.79 17.06 8.37
CA ALA A 144 3.77 18.49 8.10
C ALA A 144 2.41 19.12 8.47
N LEU A 145 1.31 18.41 8.19
CA LEU A 145 -0.04 18.83 8.55
C LEU A 145 -0.23 18.92 10.07
N ASP A 146 0.31 17.99 10.86
CA ASP A 146 0.26 18.04 12.33
C ASP A 146 1.02 19.23 12.91
N VAL A 147 2.14 19.60 12.29
CA VAL A 147 2.93 20.78 12.68
C VAL A 147 2.22 22.07 12.26
N GLY A 148 1.32 22.00 11.27
CA GLY A 148 0.48 23.12 10.82
C GLY A 148 0.71 23.56 9.37
N ALA A 149 1.65 22.93 8.64
CA ALA A 149 1.91 23.21 7.23
C ALA A 149 0.90 22.45 6.34
N MET A 150 -0.17 23.14 5.94
CA MET A 150 -1.27 22.53 5.17
C MET A 150 -1.01 22.44 3.65
N THR A 151 -0.18 23.31 3.08
CA THR A 151 0.07 23.39 1.63
C THR A 151 0.75 22.15 1.03
N PRO A 152 1.83 21.57 1.62
CA PRO A 152 2.51 20.42 1.00
C PRO A 152 1.62 19.18 0.95
N PHE A 153 0.63 19.08 1.84
CA PHE A 153 -0.34 17.99 1.84
C PHE A 153 -1.13 17.94 0.52
N PHE A 154 -1.64 19.08 0.05
CA PHE A 154 -2.44 19.12 -1.18
C PHE A 154 -1.60 18.88 -2.43
N TRP A 155 -0.38 19.42 -2.52
CA TRP A 155 0.50 19.22 -3.67
C TRP A 155 0.90 17.76 -3.84
N MET A 156 1.32 17.12 -2.76
CA MET A 156 1.81 15.75 -2.83
C MET A 156 0.68 14.72 -2.91
N PHE A 157 -0.53 15.04 -2.44
CA PHE A 157 -1.69 14.16 -2.62
C PHE A 157 -2.14 14.09 -4.08
N GLU A 158 -1.88 15.10 -4.91
CA GLU A 158 -2.08 15.02 -6.36
C GLU A 158 -1.18 13.94 -6.97
N GLU A 159 0.11 13.95 -6.64
CA GLU A 159 1.07 12.93 -7.09
C GLU A 159 0.71 11.54 -6.57
N ARG A 160 0.20 11.46 -5.33
CA ARG A 160 -0.28 10.21 -4.76
C ARG A 160 -1.51 9.66 -5.49
N GLU A 161 -2.38 10.50 -6.02
CA GLU A 161 -3.53 10.06 -6.82
C GLU A 161 -3.09 9.48 -8.17
N LYS A 162 -2.07 10.07 -8.82
CA LYS A 162 -1.46 9.51 -10.04
C LYS A 162 -0.88 8.11 -9.79
N LEU A 163 -0.26 7.89 -8.63
CA LEU A 163 0.22 6.56 -8.22
C LEU A 163 -0.93 5.56 -8.00
N PHE A 164 -2.08 6.01 -7.49
CA PHE A 164 -3.26 5.15 -7.36
C PHE A 164 -3.87 4.77 -8.70
N GLU A 165 -3.78 5.62 -9.72
CA GLU A 165 -4.20 5.27 -11.08
C GLU A 165 -3.39 4.09 -11.64
N PHE A 166 -2.08 4.05 -11.39
CA PHE A 166 -1.24 2.91 -11.78
C PHE A 166 -1.68 1.62 -11.07
N GLN A 167 -2.01 1.69 -9.79
CA GLN A 167 -2.50 0.54 -9.02
C GLN A 167 -3.88 0.07 -9.52
N GLU A 168 -4.76 1.01 -9.86
CA GLU A 168 -6.07 0.74 -10.44
C GLU A 168 -5.96 0.06 -11.80
N ARG A 169 -5.05 0.50 -12.67
CA ARG A 169 -4.85 -0.11 -14.00
C ARG A 169 -4.35 -1.55 -13.93
N VAL A 170 -3.54 -1.87 -12.92
CA VAL A 170 -2.92 -3.19 -12.77
C VAL A 170 -3.86 -4.20 -12.13
N SER A 171 -4.66 -3.77 -11.15
CA SER A 171 -5.44 -4.67 -10.30
C SER A 171 -6.95 -4.47 -10.39
N GLY A 172 -7.40 -3.33 -10.90
CA GLY A 172 -8.78 -2.88 -10.86
C GLY A 172 -9.20 -2.25 -9.52
N ALA A 173 -8.28 -2.13 -8.55
CA ALA A 173 -8.52 -1.49 -7.26
C ALA A 173 -7.48 -0.41 -6.97
N ARG A 174 -7.89 0.64 -6.26
CA ARG A 174 -6.99 1.76 -5.94
C ARG A 174 -6.07 1.49 -4.76
N MET A 175 -6.58 0.97 -3.64
CA MET A 175 -5.78 0.71 -2.43
C MET A 175 -5.56 -0.77 -2.14
N HIS A 176 -6.63 -1.56 -2.01
CA HIS A 176 -6.51 -2.98 -1.70
C HIS A 176 -6.45 -3.79 -2.99
N VAL A 177 -5.23 -4.04 -3.43
CA VAL A 177 -4.91 -4.44 -4.81
C VAL A 177 -4.83 -5.97 -4.94
N ASN A 178 -4.33 -6.71 -3.93
CA ASN A 178 -4.17 -8.17 -3.97
C ASN A 178 -3.52 -8.63 -5.30
N TYR A 179 -2.39 -8.00 -5.64
CA TYR A 179 -1.67 -8.21 -6.89
C TYR A 179 -0.48 -9.13 -6.70
N ILE A 180 0.24 -9.00 -5.60
CA ILE A 180 1.36 -9.87 -5.25
C ILE A 180 0.77 -11.08 -4.53
N ARG A 181 0.97 -12.26 -5.13
CA ARG A 181 0.48 -13.54 -4.60
C ARG A 181 1.64 -14.51 -4.41
N PRO A 182 1.54 -15.46 -3.48
CA PRO A 182 2.52 -16.53 -3.38
C PRO A 182 2.68 -17.24 -4.74
N GLY A 183 3.91 -17.27 -5.26
CA GLY A 183 4.23 -17.81 -6.59
C GLY A 183 4.44 -16.76 -7.69
N GLY A 184 4.28 -15.47 -7.41
CA GLY A 184 4.60 -14.39 -8.33
C GLY A 184 3.61 -13.22 -8.28
N VAL A 185 3.00 -12.95 -9.41
CA VAL A 185 2.11 -11.79 -9.61
C VAL A 185 0.79 -12.28 -10.18
N ALA A 186 -0.34 -11.67 -9.83
CA ALA A 186 -1.65 -12.14 -10.28
C ALA A 186 -1.83 -12.08 -11.80
N TRP A 187 -1.37 -10.99 -12.44
CA TRP A 187 -1.51 -10.72 -13.87
C TRP A 187 -0.28 -9.96 -14.37
N ASP A 188 0.03 -10.04 -15.67
CA ASP A 188 1.09 -9.19 -16.24
C ASP A 188 0.63 -7.72 -16.36
N LEU A 189 1.58 -6.82 -16.62
CA LEU A 189 1.33 -5.40 -16.81
C LEU A 189 0.46 -5.14 -18.05
N PRO A 190 -0.52 -4.21 -18.00
CA PRO A 190 -1.21 -3.75 -19.19
C PRO A 190 -0.25 -2.98 -20.13
N LEU A 191 -0.53 -3.05 -21.43
CA LEU A 191 0.24 -2.33 -22.46
C LEU A 191 0.18 -0.81 -22.22
N GLY A 192 1.31 -0.13 -22.39
CA GLY A 192 1.46 1.32 -22.21
C GLY A 192 1.75 1.80 -20.78
N LEU A 193 1.58 0.95 -19.74
CA LEU A 193 1.81 1.40 -18.36
C LEU A 193 3.26 1.82 -18.08
N MET A 194 4.22 1.17 -18.73
CA MET A 194 5.65 1.48 -18.53
C MET A 194 6.00 2.88 -19.02
N ASP A 195 5.41 3.31 -20.14
CA ASP A 195 5.61 4.64 -20.70
C ASP A 195 5.01 5.70 -19.77
N ASP A 196 3.83 5.44 -19.22
CA ASP A 196 3.17 6.34 -18.27
C ASP A 196 3.95 6.50 -16.96
N ILE A 197 4.52 5.40 -16.42
CA ILE A 197 5.38 5.44 -15.22
C ILE A 197 6.65 6.24 -15.51
N TYR A 198 7.22 6.10 -16.71
CA TYR A 198 8.41 6.86 -17.12
C TYR A 198 8.11 8.36 -17.23
N ASP A 199 7.02 8.72 -17.91
CA ASP A 199 6.58 10.11 -18.04
C ASP A 199 6.31 10.76 -16.69
N TRP A 200 5.72 10.01 -15.75
CA TRP A 200 5.53 10.46 -14.38
C TRP A 200 6.86 10.67 -13.66
N ALA A 201 7.78 9.71 -13.72
CA ALA A 201 9.09 9.82 -13.08
C ALA A 201 9.90 11.02 -13.58
N VAL A 202 9.82 11.34 -14.87
CA VAL A 202 10.44 12.55 -15.45
C VAL A 202 9.83 13.82 -14.87
N LYS A 203 8.50 13.90 -14.78
CA LYS A 203 7.79 15.08 -14.24
C LYS A 203 8.10 15.32 -12.77
N VAL A 204 8.17 14.27 -11.95
CA VAL A 204 8.52 14.39 -10.52
C VAL A 204 9.92 14.98 -10.35
N LYS A 205 10.88 14.57 -11.17
CA LYS A 205 12.24 15.14 -11.13
C LYS A 205 12.28 16.62 -11.52
N HIS A 206 11.43 17.05 -12.44
CA HIS A 206 11.32 18.47 -12.79
C HIS A 206 10.64 19.30 -11.69
N LEU A 207 9.71 18.70 -10.95
CA LEU A 207 9.10 19.33 -9.77
C LEU A 207 10.12 19.56 -8.66
N GLU A 208 11.04 18.62 -8.41
CA GLU A 208 12.14 18.84 -7.45
C GLU A 208 12.96 20.09 -7.79
N HIS A 209 13.26 20.30 -9.08
CA HIS A 209 14.05 21.45 -9.52
C HIS A 209 13.29 22.78 -9.38
N ASN A 210 11.99 22.79 -9.69
CA ASN A 210 11.18 24.01 -9.62
C ASN A 210 10.77 24.39 -8.19
N ILE A 211 10.58 23.41 -7.29
CA ILE A 211 10.28 23.68 -5.87
C ILE A 211 11.50 24.27 -5.18
N CYS A 212 12.71 23.75 -5.42
CA CYS A 212 13.94 24.32 -4.86
C CYS A 212 14.18 25.78 -5.31
N ILE A 213 13.80 26.15 -6.54
CA ILE A 213 13.92 27.53 -7.05
C ILE A 213 12.85 28.45 -6.42
N ALA A 214 11.63 27.95 -6.21
CA ALA A 214 10.56 28.74 -5.58
C ALA A 214 10.84 29.03 -4.09
N ASP A 215 11.54 28.14 -3.39
CA ASP A 215 12.00 28.37 -2.01
C ASP A 215 13.13 29.42 -1.94
N GLU A 216 13.97 29.55 -2.98
CA GLU A 216 14.99 30.61 -3.04
C GLU A 216 14.36 32.00 -3.26
N GLU A 217 13.32 32.12 -4.09
CA GLU A 217 12.64 33.41 -4.33
C GLU A 217 11.75 33.88 -3.15
N MET A 218 11.32 32.98 -2.27
CA MET A 218 10.48 33.31 -1.10
C MET A 218 11.29 33.65 0.17
N VAL A 219 12.63 33.55 0.11
CA VAL A 219 13.56 33.86 1.22
C VAL A 219 14.26 35.22 1.03
N GLU A 220 14.04 35.94 -0.07
CA GLU A 220 14.52 37.32 -0.19
C GLU A 220 13.55 38.30 0.51
N PRO A 221 14.05 39.14 1.46
CA PRO A 221 13.24 40.08 2.24
C PRO A 221 12.75 41.31 1.47
#